data_AF-A0A7Y5U3F6-F1
#
_entry.id   AF-A0A7Y5U3F6-F1
#
_cell.length_a   1.000
_cell.length_b   1.000
_cell.length_c   1.000
_cell.angle_alpha   90.00
_cell.angle_beta   90.00
_cell.angle_gamma   90.00
#
_symmetry.space_group_name_H-M   'P 1'
#
loop_
_entity.id
_entity.type
_entity.pdbx_description
1 polymer ?
#
loop_
_entity_poly.entity_id
_entity_poly.type
_entity_poly.pdbx_seq_one_letter_code
_entity_poly.pdbx_strand_id
1 'polypeptide(L)'
;VLVMGCINVACMLTARGIDRGAELSVRRALGASRVRIIRQLTIEHAILAFAGGVPGCALAVVLLRTAAGAISDADPGMATRIATGFDALPVAAGSMVLACMLFGTLPALRLSRRGVAGALAGVPPGDRIHVGGYGARDLIVFFETGSAVALILFAAMAVNFFTELRRVSPLFAADDLVGISVPAPAAAAARSRVAAVAGATRVAVTSSLPGSMALRSDAAYLETDGDRRVAVSRVAADASLFDTMRLPIVRGRSFDVDDTGASRVVVVSESAARALAPDADAIGLQVRIVDGTSVPATVIGISRDAMEYGSLSRAGLVLPEVYTPYEPPRSGRAFLLVRAHDARTVIDTLAMAARSAGQSRPSRAWMISDLLRPRERAAGVIAWRGVGLFALTALLIAASGIFGVVSQSVAQRTTELGVRVAVGASARRVLGMVLARETKLIAAAIACGTVTTIALTQAMFIEVAALSVARPSIVVQALALCGGMAGGAGALATWRILRLDPAAVLRRH
;
A
#
# COMPACT_ATOMS: atom_id res chain seq x y z
N VAL A 1 -9.30 8.47 -0.23
CA VAL A 1 -9.05 9.73 -0.99
C VAL A 1 -10.32 10.34 -1.55
N LEU A 2 -11.08 9.63 -2.42
CA LEU A 2 -12.30 10.17 -3.04
C LEU A 2 -13.30 10.76 -2.02
N VAL A 3 -13.63 10.00 -0.97
CA VAL A 3 -14.57 10.45 0.09
C VAL A 3 -14.10 11.75 0.74
N MET A 4 -12.80 11.87 1.08
CA MET A 4 -12.24 13.10 1.65
C MET A 4 -12.41 14.27 0.68
N GLY A 5 -12.06 14.09 -0.60
CA GLY A 5 -12.23 15.14 -1.61
C GLY A 5 -13.69 15.58 -1.76
N CYS A 6 -14.63 14.65 -1.74
CA CYS A 6 -16.06 14.94 -1.85
C CYS A 6 -16.58 15.72 -0.63
N ILE A 7 -16.13 15.36 0.58
CA ILE A 7 -16.48 16.07 1.81
C ILE A 7 -15.96 17.52 1.77
N ASN A 8 -14.74 17.76 1.27
CA ASN A 8 -14.19 19.11 1.14
C ASN A 8 -14.99 19.97 0.19
N VAL A 9 -15.33 19.41 -0.97
CA VAL A 9 -16.18 20.10 -1.95
C VAL A 9 -17.55 20.40 -1.33
N ALA A 10 -18.20 19.45 -0.67
CA ALA A 10 -19.45 19.70 0.06
C ALA A 10 -19.31 20.83 1.10
N CYS A 11 -18.22 20.86 1.87
CA CYS A 11 -17.98 21.90 2.86
C CYS A 11 -17.85 23.28 2.21
N MET A 12 -17.06 23.39 1.13
CA MET A 12 -16.90 24.65 0.38
C MET A 12 -18.20 25.10 -0.28
N LEU A 13 -18.98 24.18 -0.85
CA LEU A 13 -20.29 24.49 -1.45
C LEU A 13 -21.30 24.93 -0.38
N THR A 14 -21.29 24.29 0.79
CA THR A 14 -22.10 24.71 1.94
C THR A 14 -21.70 26.11 2.42
N ALA A 15 -20.40 26.39 2.48
CA ALA A 15 -19.85 27.70 2.85
C ALA A 15 -20.33 28.80 1.89
N ARG A 16 -20.12 28.61 0.58
CA ARG A 16 -20.59 29.55 -0.45
C ARG A 16 -22.12 29.74 -0.43
N GLY A 17 -22.86 28.69 -0.11
CA GLY A 17 -24.31 28.76 0.05
C GLY A 17 -24.75 29.56 1.28
N ILE A 18 -23.95 29.58 2.36
CA ILE A 18 -24.17 30.46 3.51
C ILE A 18 -23.99 31.92 3.08
N ASP A 19 -22.90 32.25 2.38
CA ASP A 19 -22.62 33.62 1.92
C ASP A 19 -23.68 34.13 0.94
N ARG A 20 -24.26 33.25 0.13
CA ARG A 20 -25.40 33.54 -0.77
C ARG A 20 -26.76 33.53 -0.08
N GLY A 21 -26.81 33.44 1.25
CA GLY A 21 -28.05 33.32 2.02
C GLY A 21 -29.02 34.49 1.81
N ALA A 22 -28.50 35.72 1.69
CA ALA A 22 -29.31 36.91 1.41
C ALA A 22 -29.98 36.84 0.03
N GLU A 23 -29.21 36.51 -1.01
CA GLU A 23 -29.72 36.34 -2.38
C GLU A 23 -30.80 35.24 -2.44
N LEU A 24 -30.54 34.08 -1.83
CA LEU A 24 -31.49 32.97 -1.78
C LEU A 24 -32.77 33.33 -1.03
N SER A 25 -32.66 34.18 0.01
CA SER A 25 -33.80 34.67 0.78
C SER A 25 -34.64 35.67 -0.01
N VAL A 26 -34.01 36.60 -0.74
CA VAL A 26 -34.70 37.53 -1.64
C VAL A 26 -35.42 36.77 -2.75
N ARG A 27 -34.77 35.79 -3.39
CA ARG A 27 -35.41 34.94 -4.41
C ARG A 27 -36.63 34.19 -3.87
N ARG A 28 -36.58 33.74 -2.60
CA ARG A 28 -37.75 33.15 -1.93
C ARG A 28 -38.86 34.14 -1.65
N ALA A 29 -38.51 35.35 -1.20
CA ALA A 29 -39.48 36.42 -0.98
C ALA A 29 -40.19 36.81 -2.28
N LEU A 30 -39.49 36.74 -3.42
CA LEU A 30 -40.02 36.92 -4.78
C LEU A 30 -40.80 35.69 -5.32
N GLY A 31 -41.06 34.67 -4.49
CA GLY A 31 -41.91 33.52 -4.85
C GLY A 31 -41.19 32.31 -5.46
N ALA A 32 -39.85 32.26 -5.46
CA ALA A 32 -39.14 31.07 -5.94
C ALA A 32 -39.41 29.85 -5.05
N SER A 33 -39.93 28.77 -5.65
CA SER A 33 -40.19 27.52 -4.94
C SER A 33 -38.89 26.85 -4.44
N ARG A 34 -39.00 26.04 -3.38
CA ARG A 34 -37.84 25.32 -2.81
C ARG A 34 -37.16 24.40 -3.84
N VAL A 35 -37.96 23.77 -4.69
CA VAL A 35 -37.49 22.89 -5.76
C VAL A 35 -36.69 23.66 -6.81
N ARG A 36 -37.09 24.90 -7.15
CA ARG A 36 -36.35 25.74 -8.11
C ARG A 36 -34.95 26.08 -7.59
N ILE A 37 -34.83 26.40 -6.30
CA ILE A 37 -33.54 26.69 -5.65
C ILE A 37 -32.65 25.44 -5.59
N ILE A 38 -33.21 24.30 -5.18
CA ILE A 38 -32.49 23.02 -5.15
C ILE A 38 -31.99 22.66 -6.55
N ARG A 39 -32.85 22.76 -7.58
CA ARG A 39 -32.48 22.47 -8.98
C ARG A 39 -31.34 23.36 -9.45
N GLN A 40 -31.39 24.66 -9.16
CA GLN A 40 -30.33 25.60 -9.53
C GLN A 40 -28.99 25.20 -8.87
N LEU A 41 -28.97 25.01 -7.55
CA LEU A 41 -27.75 24.62 -6.82
C LEU A 41 -27.19 23.29 -7.32
N THR A 42 -28.06 22.31 -7.58
CA THR A 42 -27.64 21.02 -8.12
C THR A 42 -27.02 21.14 -9.52
N ILE A 43 -27.56 22.02 -10.38
CA ILE A 43 -26.97 22.28 -11.70
C ILE A 43 -25.59 22.95 -11.56
N GLU A 44 -25.46 23.96 -10.70
CA GLU A 44 -24.16 24.62 -10.44
C GLU A 44 -23.12 23.60 -9.93
N HIS A 45 -23.52 22.71 -9.01
CA HIS A 45 -22.65 21.66 -8.50
C HIS A 45 -22.32 20.61 -9.57
N ALA A 46 -23.28 20.24 -10.42
CA ALA A 46 -23.05 19.32 -11.52
C ALA A 46 -22.04 19.87 -12.51
N ILE A 47 -22.14 21.15 -12.89
CA ILE A 47 -21.18 21.80 -13.78
C ILE A 47 -19.76 21.72 -13.20
N LEU A 48 -19.59 22.00 -11.91
CA LEU A 48 -18.30 21.88 -11.24
C LEU A 48 -17.79 20.43 -11.20
N ALA A 49 -18.68 19.47 -10.94
CA ALA A 49 -18.33 18.04 -10.93
C ALA A 49 -17.86 17.56 -12.30
N PHE A 50 -18.55 17.95 -13.38
CA PHE A 50 -18.15 17.61 -14.75
C PHE A 50 -16.85 18.32 -15.16
N ALA A 51 -16.71 19.60 -14.83
CA ALA A 51 -15.51 20.38 -15.13
C ALA A 51 -14.25 19.83 -14.43
N GLY A 52 -14.39 19.24 -13.24
CA GLY A 52 -13.28 18.55 -12.56
C GLY A 52 -13.11 17.09 -13.00
N GLY A 53 -14.22 16.37 -13.18
CA GLY A 53 -14.20 14.93 -13.42
C GLY A 53 -13.76 14.54 -14.83
N VAL A 54 -14.16 15.29 -15.87
CA VAL A 54 -13.74 14.98 -17.26
C VAL A 54 -12.22 15.12 -17.43
N PRO A 55 -11.57 16.23 -17.04
CA PRO A 55 -10.11 16.33 -17.05
C PRO A 55 -9.44 15.30 -16.13
N GLY A 56 -10.05 14.99 -14.98
CA GLY A 56 -9.55 13.97 -14.06
C GLY A 56 -9.52 12.56 -14.67
N CYS A 57 -10.58 12.17 -15.39
CA CYS A 57 -10.62 10.92 -16.15
C CYS A 57 -9.59 10.91 -17.28
N ALA A 58 -9.45 12.01 -18.01
CA ALA A 58 -8.43 12.12 -19.07
C ALA A 58 -7.01 11.97 -18.50
N LEU A 59 -6.72 12.65 -17.38
CA LEU A 59 -5.44 12.52 -16.67
C LEU A 59 -5.21 11.08 -16.18
N ALA A 60 -6.24 10.42 -15.64
CA ALA A 60 -6.14 9.03 -15.21
C ALA A 60 -5.79 8.09 -16.37
N VAL A 61 -6.40 8.27 -17.55
CA VAL A 61 -6.06 7.49 -18.76
C VAL A 61 -4.60 7.73 -19.17
N VAL A 62 -4.13 8.99 -19.15
CA VAL A 62 -2.72 9.30 -19.46
C VAL A 62 -1.76 8.66 -18.46
N LEU A 63 -2.06 8.73 -17.16
CA LEU A 63 -1.25 8.12 -16.11
C LEU A 63 -1.21 6.59 -16.22
N LEU A 64 -2.34 5.94 -16.52
CA LEU A 64 -2.42 4.50 -16.70
C LEU A 64 -1.66 4.05 -17.96
N ARG A 65 -1.77 4.80 -19.07
CA ARG A 65 -1.04 4.48 -20.30
C ARG A 65 0.47 4.68 -20.17
N THR A 66 0.89 5.77 -19.53
CA THR A 66 2.33 6.00 -19.25
C THR A 66 2.88 4.95 -18.30
N ALA A 67 2.11 4.54 -17.29
CA ALA A 67 2.45 3.42 -16.42
C ALA A 67 2.54 2.10 -17.20
N ALA A 68 1.58 1.81 -18.09
CA ALA A 68 1.59 0.61 -18.94
C ALA A 68 2.82 0.58 -19.87
N GLY A 69 3.19 1.70 -20.49
CA GLY A 69 4.40 1.80 -21.29
C GLY A 69 5.68 1.54 -20.47
N ALA A 70 5.70 1.97 -19.21
CA ALA A 70 6.85 1.73 -18.33
C ALA A 70 7.03 0.26 -17.90
N ILE A 71 6.00 -0.57 -18.03
CA ILE A 71 6.07 -2.03 -17.75
C ILE A 71 5.94 -2.90 -18.99
N SER A 72 5.80 -2.35 -20.20
CA SER A 72 5.60 -3.16 -21.41
C SER A 72 6.70 -4.21 -21.60
N ASP A 73 7.93 -3.84 -21.28
CA ASP A 73 9.10 -4.70 -21.45
C ASP A 73 9.25 -5.74 -20.32
N ALA A 74 8.68 -5.46 -19.14
CA ALA A 74 8.79 -6.31 -17.96
C ALA A 74 7.61 -7.29 -17.84
N ASP A 75 6.40 -6.82 -18.10
CA ASP A 75 5.19 -7.63 -18.09
C ASP A 75 4.22 -7.16 -19.19
N PRO A 76 4.42 -7.65 -20.43
CA PRO A 76 3.59 -7.27 -21.57
C PRO A 76 2.09 -7.54 -21.34
N GLY A 77 1.76 -8.58 -20.57
CA GLY A 77 0.38 -9.00 -20.31
C GLY A 77 -0.34 -8.07 -19.32
N MET A 78 0.36 -7.64 -18.26
CA MET A 78 -0.16 -6.61 -17.36
C MET A 78 -0.22 -5.25 -18.07
N ALA A 79 0.79 -4.90 -18.86
CA ALA A 79 0.82 -3.65 -19.63
C ALA A 79 -0.37 -3.55 -20.58
N THR A 80 -0.71 -4.62 -21.30
CA THR A 80 -1.91 -4.63 -22.16
C THR A 80 -3.17 -4.46 -21.34
N ARG A 81 -3.35 -5.20 -20.23
CA ARG A 81 -4.53 -5.05 -19.37
C ARG A 81 -4.71 -3.64 -18.82
N ILE A 82 -3.62 -2.97 -18.41
CA ILE A 82 -3.68 -1.58 -17.92
C ILE A 82 -3.96 -0.60 -19.07
N ALA A 83 -3.34 -0.81 -20.24
CA ALA A 83 -3.50 0.06 -21.40
C ALA A 83 -4.89 -0.02 -22.04
N THR A 84 -5.52 -1.21 -22.02
CA THR A 84 -6.83 -1.47 -22.64
C THR A 84 -7.98 -1.55 -21.64
N GLY A 85 -7.70 -1.50 -20.33
CA GLY A 85 -8.68 -1.62 -19.26
C GLY A 85 -9.51 -0.34 -19.09
N PHE A 86 -10.49 -0.13 -19.97
CA PHE A 86 -11.50 0.93 -19.81
C PHE A 86 -12.56 0.57 -18.75
N ASP A 87 -12.48 -0.62 -18.15
CA ASP A 87 -13.44 -1.15 -17.16
C ASP A 87 -13.58 -0.27 -15.91
N ALA A 88 -12.57 0.54 -15.59
CA ALA A 88 -12.58 1.45 -14.45
C ALA A 88 -13.33 2.78 -14.75
N LEU A 89 -13.56 3.13 -16.02
CA LEU A 89 -14.24 4.39 -16.39
C LEU A 89 -15.72 4.41 -15.99
N PRO A 90 -16.51 3.34 -16.18
CA PRO A 90 -17.87 3.26 -15.64
C PRO A 90 -17.90 3.46 -14.12
N VAL A 91 -16.94 2.88 -13.40
CA VAL A 91 -16.81 3.05 -11.94
C VAL A 91 -16.46 4.49 -11.59
N ALA A 92 -15.52 5.11 -12.29
CA ALA A 92 -15.14 6.51 -12.10
C ALA A 92 -16.32 7.45 -12.38
N ALA A 93 -17.01 7.27 -13.52
CA ALA A 93 -18.19 8.04 -13.90
C ALA A 93 -19.34 7.86 -12.90
N GLY A 94 -19.62 6.61 -12.49
CA GLY A 94 -20.61 6.31 -11.46
C GLY A 94 -20.27 6.96 -10.12
N SER A 95 -19.01 6.92 -9.71
CA SER A 95 -18.54 7.57 -8.49
C SER A 95 -18.64 9.10 -8.54
N MET A 96 -18.42 9.71 -9.71
CA MET A 96 -18.59 11.15 -9.94
C MET A 96 -20.05 11.57 -9.82
N VAL A 97 -20.97 10.80 -10.44
CA VAL A 97 -22.41 11.04 -10.34
C VAL A 97 -22.87 10.88 -8.89
N LEU A 98 -22.48 9.79 -8.24
CA LEU A 98 -22.81 9.53 -6.84
C LEU A 98 -22.27 10.63 -5.92
N ALA A 99 -21.04 11.08 -6.13
CA ALA A 99 -20.45 12.18 -5.39
C ALA A 99 -21.22 13.49 -5.58
N CYS A 100 -21.58 13.83 -6.83
CA CYS A 100 -22.38 15.01 -7.13
C CYS A 100 -23.77 14.93 -6.48
N MET A 101 -24.40 13.75 -6.48
CA MET A 101 -25.69 13.55 -5.83
C MET A 101 -25.56 13.70 -4.31
N LEU A 102 -24.68 12.95 -3.66
CA LEU A 102 -24.56 12.95 -2.19
C LEU A 102 -24.06 14.30 -1.65
N PHE A 103 -23.05 14.89 -2.29
CA PHE A 103 -22.35 16.06 -1.75
C PHE A 103 -22.78 17.38 -2.39
N GLY A 104 -23.50 17.35 -3.53
CA GLY A 104 -24.12 18.52 -4.12
C GLY A 104 -25.57 18.74 -3.65
N THR A 105 -26.37 17.68 -3.52
CA THR A 105 -27.80 17.82 -3.14
C THR A 105 -28.00 18.00 -1.64
N LEU A 106 -27.18 17.35 -0.81
CA LEU A 106 -27.33 17.41 0.65
C LEU A 106 -27.10 18.84 1.20
N PRO A 107 -26.06 19.59 0.76
CA PRO A 107 -25.95 21.02 1.07
C PRO A 107 -27.11 21.84 0.51
N ALA A 108 -27.53 21.58 -0.73
CA ALA A 108 -28.64 22.32 -1.36
C ALA A 108 -29.95 22.16 -0.58
N LEU A 109 -30.26 20.95 -0.11
CA LEU A 109 -31.40 20.65 0.75
C LEU A 109 -31.28 21.39 2.09
N ARG A 110 -30.12 21.35 2.75
CA ARG A 110 -29.88 22.05 4.03
C ARG A 110 -30.04 23.57 3.88
N LEU A 111 -29.45 24.16 2.84
CA LEU A 111 -29.56 25.58 2.52
C LEU A 111 -31.01 25.97 2.21
N SER A 112 -31.73 25.12 1.47
CA SER A 112 -33.16 25.31 1.19
C SER A 112 -34.04 25.18 2.44
N ARG A 113 -33.60 24.58 3.55
CA ARG A 113 -34.43 24.52 4.77
C ARG A 113 -34.30 25.77 5.64
N ARG A 114 -33.39 26.68 5.33
CA ARG A 114 -33.22 27.92 6.08
C ARG A 114 -34.40 28.87 5.85
N GLY A 115 -34.97 29.35 6.96
CA GLY A 115 -36.10 30.26 6.98
C GLY A 115 -35.70 31.69 6.64
N VAL A 116 -36.55 32.38 5.88
CA VAL A 116 -36.39 33.77 5.43
C VAL A 116 -36.24 34.73 6.61
N ALA A 117 -36.93 34.46 7.73
CA ALA A 117 -36.95 35.32 8.92
C ALA A 117 -35.59 35.41 9.67
N GLY A 118 -34.83 34.31 9.75
CA GLY A 118 -33.54 34.31 10.47
C GLY A 118 -32.40 34.99 9.69
N ALA A 119 -32.43 34.89 8.36
CA ALA A 119 -31.41 35.49 7.50
C ALA A 119 -31.58 37.02 7.34
N LEU A 120 -32.83 37.52 7.37
CA LEU A 120 -33.14 38.95 7.32
C LEU A 120 -32.94 39.67 8.66
N ALA A 121 -33.01 38.95 9.78
CA ALA A 121 -32.81 39.52 11.11
C ALA A 121 -31.32 39.71 11.49
N GLY A 122 -30.38 39.38 10.61
CA GLY A 122 -28.94 39.48 10.89
C GLY A 122 -28.43 38.53 12.00
N VAL A 123 -29.29 37.63 12.48
CA VAL A 123 -28.94 36.68 13.54
C VAL A 123 -28.04 35.60 12.93
N PRO A 124 -26.77 35.47 13.36
CA PRO A 124 -25.91 34.41 12.87
C PRO A 124 -26.56 33.06 13.19
N PRO A 125 -26.55 32.10 12.26
CA PRO A 125 -27.25 30.84 12.45
C PRO A 125 -26.70 30.13 13.69
N GLY A 126 -27.60 29.75 14.61
CA GLY A 126 -27.24 28.89 15.73
C GLY A 126 -26.78 27.53 15.22
N ASP A 127 -25.49 27.23 15.38
CA ASP A 127 -24.94 25.91 15.05
C ASP A 127 -25.51 24.90 16.05
N ARG A 128 -26.51 24.14 15.60
CA ARG A 128 -27.32 23.20 16.41
C ARG A 128 -26.59 21.92 16.83
N ILE A 129 -25.31 21.77 16.50
CA ILE A 129 -24.51 20.60 16.90
C ILE A 129 -23.22 21.14 17.52
N HIS A 130 -23.23 21.33 18.84
CA HIS A 130 -22.06 21.64 19.65
C HIS A 130 -21.94 20.57 20.73
N VAL A 131 -20.98 19.66 20.60
CA VAL A 131 -20.59 18.76 21.71
C VAL A 131 -19.28 19.30 22.26
N GLY A 132 -19.30 19.81 23.50
CA GLY A 132 -18.10 20.35 24.16
C GLY A 132 -17.45 21.55 23.44
N GLY A 133 -18.21 22.30 22.64
CA GLY A 133 -17.70 23.45 21.87
C GLY A 133 -17.08 23.11 20.52
N TYR A 134 -17.15 21.86 20.05
CA TYR A 134 -16.77 21.44 18.69
C TYR A 134 -18.00 21.09 17.84
N GLY A 135 -17.97 21.49 16.58
CA GLY A 135 -19.08 21.30 15.62
C GLY A 135 -18.87 20.17 14.63
N ALA A 136 -19.90 19.86 13.83
CA ALA A 136 -19.83 18.82 12.78
C ALA A 136 -18.67 19.03 11.77
N ARG A 137 -18.24 20.28 11.62
CA ARG A 137 -17.10 20.67 10.80
C ARG A 137 -15.75 20.30 11.40
N ASP A 138 -15.59 20.51 12.70
CA ASP A 138 -14.36 20.16 13.42
C ASP A 138 -14.15 18.65 13.35
N LEU A 139 -15.24 17.89 13.41
CA LEU A 139 -15.22 16.43 13.22
C LEU A 139 -14.74 16.04 11.82
N ILE A 140 -15.16 16.75 10.77
CA ILE A 140 -14.70 16.52 9.39
C ILE A 140 -13.20 16.73 9.29
N VAL A 141 -12.67 17.86 9.80
CA VAL A 141 -11.23 18.15 9.78
C VAL A 141 -10.46 17.12 10.58
N PHE A 142 -11.00 16.68 11.71
CA PHE A 142 -10.39 15.64 12.53
C PHE A 142 -10.26 14.33 11.73
N PHE A 143 -11.34 13.85 11.11
CA PHE A 143 -11.29 12.62 10.32
C PHE A 143 -10.44 12.75 9.06
N GLU A 144 -10.47 13.90 8.41
CA GLU A 144 -9.66 14.18 7.21
C GLU A 144 -8.17 14.19 7.54
N THR A 145 -7.78 14.93 8.58
CA THR A 145 -6.39 15.02 9.04
C THR A 145 -5.90 13.65 9.52
N GLY A 146 -6.69 12.93 10.32
CA GLY A 146 -6.35 11.59 10.80
C GLY A 146 -6.21 10.59 9.65
N SER A 147 -7.09 10.64 8.65
CA SER A 147 -7.03 9.77 7.46
C SER A 147 -5.84 10.09 6.55
N ALA A 148 -5.46 11.36 6.43
CA ALA A 148 -4.28 11.76 5.67
C ALA A 148 -2.98 11.28 6.33
N VAL A 149 -2.87 11.43 7.66
CA VAL A 149 -1.76 10.87 8.44
C VAL A 149 -1.70 9.35 8.26
N ALA A 150 -2.84 8.67 8.33
CA ALA A 150 -2.92 7.23 8.13
C ALA A 150 -2.39 6.78 6.76
N LEU A 151 -2.81 7.46 5.69
CA LEU A 151 -2.37 7.15 4.33
C LEU A 151 -0.88 7.44 4.11
N ILE A 152 -0.34 8.51 4.71
CA ILE A 152 1.10 8.82 4.62
C ILE A 152 1.92 7.82 5.39
N LEU A 153 1.50 7.46 6.60
CA LEU A 153 2.18 6.42 7.37
C LEU A 153 2.17 5.12 6.60
N PHE A 154 1.02 4.66 6.12
CA PHE A 154 0.92 3.44 5.32
C PHE A 154 1.80 3.50 4.07
N ALA A 155 1.80 4.63 3.34
CA ALA A 155 2.68 4.81 2.20
C ALA A 155 4.15 4.76 2.61
N ALA A 156 4.57 5.51 3.63
CA ALA A 156 5.96 5.53 4.10
C ALA A 156 6.43 4.14 4.54
N MET A 157 5.55 3.39 5.21
CA MET A 157 5.76 2.01 5.61
C MET A 157 5.96 1.11 4.37
N ALA A 158 5.13 1.27 3.34
CA ALA A 158 5.28 0.57 2.08
C ALA A 158 6.58 0.97 1.34
N VAL A 159 7.01 2.25 1.32
CA VAL A 159 8.31 2.66 0.74
C VAL A 159 9.41 1.81 1.38
N ASN A 160 9.40 1.76 2.71
CA ASN A 160 10.46 1.16 3.47
C ASN A 160 10.49 -0.34 3.25
N PHE A 161 9.33 -1.00 3.29
CA PHE A 161 9.20 -2.42 2.92
C PHE A 161 9.79 -2.71 1.55
N PHE A 162 9.40 -1.94 0.52
CA PHE A 162 9.91 -2.14 -0.84
C PHE A 162 11.40 -1.79 -0.99
N THR A 163 11.90 -0.83 -0.22
CA THR A 163 13.33 -0.46 -0.22
C THR A 163 14.17 -1.57 0.39
N GLU A 164 13.73 -2.16 1.49
CA GLU A 164 14.38 -3.34 2.09
C GLU A 164 14.24 -4.55 1.15
N LEU A 165 13.09 -4.73 0.50
CA LEU A 165 12.91 -5.77 -0.51
C LEU A 165 13.90 -5.61 -1.68
N ARG A 166 14.20 -4.38 -2.10
CA ARG A 166 15.20 -4.10 -3.15
C ARG A 166 16.63 -4.46 -2.76
N ARG A 167 16.94 -4.49 -1.47
CA ARG A 167 18.27 -4.84 -0.95
C ARG A 167 18.50 -6.34 -0.87
N VAL A 168 17.45 -7.15 -1.04
CA VAL A 168 17.58 -8.61 -1.07
C VAL A 168 18.42 -9.02 -2.27
N SER A 169 19.55 -9.67 -2.00
CA SER A 169 20.48 -10.20 -3.00
C SER A 169 20.59 -11.72 -2.89
N PRO A 170 20.73 -12.43 -4.03
CA PRO A 170 21.08 -13.85 -3.99
C PRO A 170 22.50 -14.04 -3.49
N LEU A 171 22.69 -15.10 -2.70
CA LEU A 171 24.01 -15.56 -2.24
C LEU A 171 24.55 -16.72 -3.10
N PHE A 172 23.91 -16.99 -4.24
CA PHE A 172 24.31 -18.00 -5.22
C PHE A 172 24.44 -17.39 -6.64
N ALA A 173 25.16 -18.09 -7.51
CA ALA A 173 25.41 -17.66 -8.88
C ALA A 173 24.16 -17.84 -9.78
N ALA A 174 23.33 -16.80 -9.84
CA ALA A 174 22.04 -16.79 -10.56
C ALA A 174 22.13 -16.51 -12.07
N ASP A 175 23.22 -15.92 -12.55
CA ASP A 175 23.37 -15.50 -13.97
C ASP A 175 23.44 -16.67 -14.95
N ASP A 176 23.87 -17.85 -14.50
CA ASP A 176 23.98 -19.05 -15.33
C ASP A 176 22.80 -20.03 -15.14
N LEU A 177 21.76 -19.60 -14.41
CA LEU A 177 20.63 -20.45 -14.05
C LEU A 177 19.37 -20.10 -14.84
N VAL A 178 18.75 -21.14 -15.39
CA VAL A 178 17.46 -21.10 -16.06
C VAL A 178 16.44 -21.86 -15.23
N GLY A 179 15.32 -21.21 -14.90
CA GLY A 179 14.15 -21.82 -14.31
C GLY A 179 13.13 -22.19 -15.38
N ILE A 180 12.64 -23.43 -15.36
CA ILE A 180 11.59 -23.91 -16.29
C ILE A 180 10.47 -24.51 -15.47
N SER A 181 9.26 -24.00 -15.64
CA SER A 181 8.10 -24.56 -14.96
C SER A 181 7.44 -25.66 -15.79
N VAL A 182 7.25 -26.83 -15.18
CA VAL A 182 6.69 -28.03 -15.81
C VAL A 182 5.58 -28.63 -14.94
N PRO A 183 4.62 -29.39 -15.49
CA PRO A 183 3.73 -30.21 -14.69
C PRO A 183 4.54 -31.19 -13.84
N ALA A 184 4.21 -31.31 -12.55
CA ALA A 184 4.96 -32.18 -11.63
C ALA A 184 5.05 -33.65 -12.10
N PRO A 185 3.99 -34.28 -12.65
CA PRO A 185 4.08 -35.64 -13.18
C PRO A 185 5.05 -35.80 -14.37
N ALA A 186 5.29 -34.72 -15.13
CA ALA A 186 6.19 -34.71 -16.27
C ALA A 186 7.63 -34.30 -15.91
N ALA A 187 7.91 -33.98 -14.64
CA ALA A 187 9.19 -33.42 -14.22
C ALA A 187 10.38 -34.34 -14.50
N ALA A 188 10.24 -35.65 -14.25
CA ALA A 188 11.31 -36.62 -14.50
C ALA A 188 11.64 -36.75 -16.01
N ALA A 189 10.61 -36.85 -16.85
CA ALA A 189 10.77 -36.94 -18.30
C ALA A 189 11.31 -35.63 -18.91
N ALA A 190 10.88 -34.47 -18.38
CA ALA A 190 11.40 -33.18 -18.80
C ALA A 190 12.86 -33.00 -18.36
N ARG A 191 13.21 -33.41 -17.14
CA ARG A 191 14.59 -33.37 -16.62
C ARG A 191 15.56 -34.15 -17.52
N SER A 192 15.24 -35.38 -17.89
CA SER A 192 16.14 -36.22 -18.70
C SER A 192 16.39 -35.61 -20.08
N ARG A 193 15.37 -35.02 -20.71
CA ARG A 193 15.51 -34.36 -22.02
C ARG A 193 16.28 -33.06 -21.94
N VAL A 194 16.02 -32.25 -20.91
CA VAL A 194 16.72 -30.98 -20.68
C VAL A 194 18.19 -31.24 -20.35
N ALA A 195 18.50 -32.30 -19.60
CA ALA A 195 19.88 -32.71 -19.29
C ALA A 195 20.65 -33.19 -20.54
N ALA A 196 19.95 -33.65 -21.58
CA ALA A 196 20.57 -34.06 -22.85
C ALA A 196 20.86 -32.89 -23.81
N VAL A 197 20.42 -31.66 -23.48
CA VAL A 197 20.67 -30.48 -24.32
C VAL A 197 22.13 -30.05 -24.20
N ALA A 198 22.81 -29.88 -25.34
CA ALA A 198 24.16 -29.32 -25.38
C ALA A 198 24.20 -27.94 -24.74
N GLY A 199 25.06 -27.76 -23.73
CA GLY A 199 25.17 -26.53 -22.95
C GLY A 199 24.49 -26.59 -21.58
N ALA A 200 23.61 -27.57 -21.32
CA ALA A 200 23.13 -27.86 -19.96
C ALA A 200 24.19 -28.62 -19.17
N THR A 201 24.76 -27.99 -18.14
CA THR A 201 25.81 -28.59 -17.30
C THR A 201 25.21 -29.43 -16.16
N ARG A 202 24.16 -28.91 -15.52
CA ARG A 202 23.46 -29.58 -14.40
C ARG A 202 21.98 -29.25 -14.43
N VAL A 203 21.16 -30.22 -14.00
CA VAL A 203 19.69 -30.06 -13.91
C VAL A 203 19.20 -30.62 -12.59
N ALA A 204 18.50 -29.79 -11.84
CA ALA A 204 17.81 -30.13 -10.60
C ALA A 204 16.30 -29.91 -10.72
N VAL A 205 15.54 -30.66 -9.93
CA VAL A 205 14.09 -30.57 -9.79
C VAL A 205 13.76 -30.02 -8.41
N THR A 206 12.84 -29.07 -8.36
CA THR A 206 12.37 -28.48 -7.10
C THR A 206 10.88 -28.09 -7.15
N SER A 207 10.22 -27.99 -5.99
CA SER A 207 8.83 -27.56 -5.86
C SER A 207 8.63 -26.05 -6.02
N SER A 208 9.67 -25.24 -5.81
CA SER A 208 9.60 -23.77 -5.84
C SER A 208 10.87 -23.17 -6.43
N LEU A 209 10.76 -22.00 -7.06
CA LEU A 209 11.93 -21.31 -7.59
C LEU A 209 12.77 -20.71 -6.44
N PRO A 210 14.11 -20.75 -6.51
CA PRO A 210 14.96 -20.08 -5.54
C PRO A 210 14.64 -18.59 -5.48
N GLY A 211 14.52 -18.06 -4.25
CA GLY A 211 14.19 -16.67 -4.03
C GLY A 211 12.72 -16.30 -4.30
N SER A 212 11.84 -17.27 -4.59
CA SER A 212 10.39 -17.05 -4.44
C SER A 212 10.12 -16.81 -2.96
N MET A 213 9.93 -15.54 -2.59
CA MET A 213 9.66 -15.17 -1.20
C MET A 213 8.41 -15.92 -0.71
N ALA A 214 8.61 -16.88 0.18
CA ALA A 214 7.51 -17.52 0.88
C ALA A 214 7.03 -16.58 1.99
N LEU A 215 5.80 -16.11 1.86
CA LEU A 215 5.11 -15.34 2.89
C LEU A 215 4.73 -16.26 4.05
N ARG A 216 4.41 -15.68 5.21
CA ARG A 216 4.04 -16.48 6.40
C ARG A 216 2.77 -17.32 6.18
N SER A 217 1.94 -16.94 5.22
CA SER A 217 0.75 -17.70 4.82
C SER A 217 1.06 -19.09 4.26
N ASP A 218 2.27 -19.30 3.72
CA ASP A 218 2.72 -20.56 3.12
C ASP A 218 3.70 -21.34 4.03
N ALA A 219 3.74 -20.98 5.32
CA ALA A 219 4.71 -21.52 6.27
C ALA A 219 4.45 -22.99 6.61
N ALA A 220 5.51 -23.81 6.53
CA ALA A 220 5.60 -25.03 7.31
C ALA A 220 6.19 -24.71 8.69
N TYR A 221 6.03 -25.62 9.65
CA TYR A 221 6.69 -25.49 10.96
C TYR A 221 7.63 -26.65 11.19
N LEU A 222 8.82 -26.36 11.71
CA LEU A 222 9.70 -27.34 12.33
C LEU A 222 9.47 -27.30 13.83
N GLU A 223 9.09 -28.44 14.40
CA GLU A 223 8.99 -28.64 15.84
C GLU A 223 10.10 -29.59 16.28
N THR A 224 10.77 -29.25 17.37
CA THR A 224 11.77 -30.12 18.02
C THR A 224 11.13 -30.82 19.21
N ASP A 225 11.73 -31.92 19.68
CA ASP A 225 11.26 -32.62 20.89
C ASP A 225 11.31 -31.76 22.16
N GLY A 226 12.05 -30.64 22.15
CA GLY A 226 12.09 -29.63 23.21
C GLY A 226 11.00 -28.55 23.13
N ASP A 227 9.89 -28.81 22.42
CA ASP A 227 8.74 -27.91 22.24
C ASP A 227 9.06 -26.56 21.55
N ARG A 228 10.22 -26.49 20.88
CA ARG A 228 10.61 -25.31 20.10
C ARG A 228 10.04 -25.41 18.69
N ARG A 229 9.26 -24.41 18.30
CA ARG A 229 8.59 -24.32 17.01
C ARG A 229 9.12 -23.16 16.17
N VAL A 230 9.60 -23.46 14.97
CA VAL A 230 10.15 -22.48 14.03
C VAL A 230 9.33 -22.51 12.74
N ALA A 231 8.81 -21.37 12.32
CA ALA A 231 8.18 -21.23 11.01
C ALA A 231 9.26 -21.22 9.92
N VAL A 232 9.07 -22.01 8.87
CA VAL A 232 10.05 -22.22 7.80
C VAL A 232 9.36 -22.24 6.43
N SER A 233 10.12 -21.91 5.39
CA SER A 233 9.73 -22.17 4.01
C SER A 233 10.20 -23.56 3.61
N ARG A 234 9.26 -24.45 3.26
CA ARG A 234 9.59 -25.81 2.82
C ARG A 234 9.84 -25.84 1.32
N VAL A 235 11.03 -26.28 0.93
CA VAL A 235 11.44 -26.45 -0.47
C VAL A 235 11.74 -27.93 -0.71
N ALA A 236 10.91 -28.61 -1.50
CA ALA A 236 11.21 -29.96 -1.94
C ALA A 236 12.23 -29.90 -3.08
N ALA A 237 13.32 -30.65 -2.97
CA ALA A 237 14.45 -30.58 -3.89
C ALA A 237 15.15 -31.94 -4.02
N ASP A 238 15.66 -32.21 -5.21
CA ASP A 238 16.49 -33.41 -5.42
C ASP A 238 17.94 -33.20 -4.93
N ALA A 239 18.70 -34.30 -4.92
CA ALA A 239 20.11 -34.31 -4.51
C ALA A 239 21.02 -33.37 -5.31
N SER A 240 20.63 -33.01 -6.53
CA SER A 240 21.43 -32.16 -7.41
C SER A 240 21.18 -30.67 -7.23
N LEU A 241 20.24 -30.25 -6.38
CA LEU A 241 19.89 -28.84 -6.19
C LEU A 241 21.10 -28.01 -5.73
N PHE A 242 21.75 -28.40 -4.63
CA PHE A 242 22.83 -27.62 -4.03
C PHE A 242 24.01 -27.47 -4.99
N ASP A 243 24.38 -28.55 -5.69
CA ASP A 243 25.38 -28.53 -6.74
C ASP A 243 24.98 -27.65 -7.94
N THR A 244 23.73 -27.75 -8.38
CA THR A 244 23.20 -26.98 -9.51
C THR A 244 23.19 -25.50 -9.17
N MET A 245 22.81 -25.12 -7.95
CA MET A 245 22.84 -23.74 -7.48
C MET A 245 24.25 -23.25 -7.11
N ARG A 246 25.21 -24.16 -6.92
CA ARG A 246 26.49 -23.90 -6.24
C ARG A 246 26.26 -23.28 -4.85
N LEU A 247 25.23 -23.78 -4.16
CA LEU A 247 24.90 -23.37 -2.81
C LEU A 247 25.68 -24.28 -1.84
N PRO A 248 26.64 -23.74 -1.07
CA PRO A 248 27.52 -24.58 -0.27
C PRO A 248 26.79 -25.18 0.95
N ILE A 249 27.08 -26.45 1.23
CA ILE A 249 26.77 -27.09 2.51
C ILE A 249 27.87 -26.68 3.49
N VAL A 250 27.49 -25.96 4.54
CA VAL A 250 28.39 -25.40 5.55
C VAL A 250 28.80 -26.47 6.54
N ARG A 251 27.88 -27.36 6.91
CA ARG A 251 28.13 -28.51 7.80
C ARG A 251 27.25 -29.70 7.42
N GLY A 252 27.70 -30.91 7.72
CA GLY A 252 26.98 -32.15 7.41
C GLY A 252 27.08 -32.51 5.93
N ARG A 253 26.00 -33.05 5.35
CA ARG A 253 25.97 -33.49 3.95
C ARG A 253 24.69 -33.06 3.22
N SER A 254 24.75 -33.08 1.89
CA SER A 254 23.58 -32.97 1.01
C SER A 254 22.77 -34.28 0.97
N PHE A 255 21.61 -34.25 0.30
CA PHE A 255 20.83 -35.45 -0.01
C PHE A 255 21.60 -36.40 -0.92
N ASP A 256 21.36 -37.69 -0.73
CA ASP A 256 21.76 -38.78 -1.62
C ASP A 256 20.53 -39.40 -2.30
N VAL A 257 20.72 -40.26 -3.28
CA VAL A 257 19.65 -40.99 -3.99
C VAL A 257 18.87 -41.88 -3.02
N ASP A 258 19.56 -42.48 -2.05
CA ASP A 258 18.99 -43.38 -1.04
C ASP A 258 18.20 -42.65 0.06
N ASP A 259 18.35 -41.33 0.17
CA ASP A 259 17.59 -40.51 1.12
C ASP A 259 16.16 -40.21 0.62
N THR A 260 15.80 -40.68 -0.58
CA THR A 260 14.43 -40.56 -1.11
C THR A 260 13.54 -41.69 -0.56
N GLY A 261 12.42 -41.36 0.09
CA GLY A 261 11.44 -42.32 0.62
C GLY A 261 11.35 -42.39 2.15
N ALA A 262 11.55 -43.58 2.73
CA ALA A 262 11.17 -43.89 4.12
C ALA A 262 12.03 -43.19 5.20
N SER A 263 13.30 -42.90 4.90
CA SER A 263 14.20 -42.14 5.77
C SER A 263 14.01 -40.65 5.51
N ARG A 264 13.16 -40.02 6.31
CA ARG A 264 12.86 -38.60 6.13
C ARG A 264 13.99 -37.78 6.73
N VAL A 265 14.84 -37.27 5.87
CA VAL A 265 15.95 -36.38 6.24
C VAL A 265 15.65 -34.97 5.75
N VAL A 266 16.26 -33.97 6.39
CA VAL A 266 16.16 -32.57 5.97
C VAL A 266 17.52 -31.89 5.98
N VAL A 267 17.66 -30.92 5.08
CA VAL A 267 18.75 -29.95 5.11
C VAL A 267 18.14 -28.60 5.48
N VAL A 268 18.72 -27.93 6.46
CA VAL A 268 18.22 -26.62 6.92
C VAL A 268 19.18 -25.52 6.48
N SER A 269 18.66 -24.33 6.19
CA SER A 269 19.49 -23.14 5.99
C SER A 269 20.20 -22.71 7.30
N GLU A 270 21.31 -21.97 7.21
CA GLU A 270 22.00 -21.41 8.38
C GLU A 270 21.06 -20.62 9.30
N SER A 271 20.14 -19.85 8.71
CA SER A 271 19.13 -19.11 9.47
C SER A 271 18.10 -20.02 10.15
N ALA A 272 17.71 -21.14 9.52
CA ALA A 272 16.84 -22.12 10.16
C ALA A 272 17.57 -22.85 11.30
N ALA A 273 18.82 -23.26 11.08
CA ALA A 273 19.63 -23.93 12.09
C ALA A 273 19.79 -23.07 13.36
N ARG A 274 20.13 -21.78 13.22
CA ARG A 274 20.22 -20.84 14.36
C ARG A 274 18.89 -20.64 15.08
N ALA A 275 17.78 -20.60 14.35
CA ALA A 275 16.47 -20.42 14.95
C ALA A 275 16.03 -21.67 15.73
N LEU A 276 16.40 -22.86 15.22
CA LEU A 276 16.02 -24.16 15.76
C LEU A 276 16.89 -24.56 16.97
N ALA A 277 18.19 -24.33 16.89
CA ALA A 277 19.16 -24.66 17.93
C ALA A 277 20.14 -23.48 18.13
N PRO A 278 19.79 -22.45 18.92
CA PRO A 278 20.66 -21.29 19.14
C PRO A 278 21.97 -21.62 19.86
N ASP A 279 21.90 -22.57 20.80
CA ASP A 279 22.98 -22.90 21.74
C ASP A 279 23.60 -24.29 21.47
N ALA A 280 23.15 -24.99 20.41
CA ALA A 280 23.54 -26.36 20.12
C ALA A 280 23.69 -26.60 18.60
N ASP A 281 24.31 -27.72 18.23
CA ASP A 281 24.38 -28.12 16.83
C ASP A 281 23.02 -28.62 16.35
N ALA A 282 22.58 -28.15 15.18
CA ALA A 282 21.32 -28.59 14.58
C ALA A 282 21.45 -29.96 13.89
N ILE A 283 22.67 -30.42 13.59
CA ILE A 283 22.91 -31.71 12.92
C ILE A 283 22.53 -32.88 13.85
N GLY A 284 21.81 -33.85 13.31
CA GLY A 284 21.31 -35.02 14.03
C GLY A 284 20.04 -34.77 14.83
N LEU A 285 19.55 -33.52 14.87
CA LEU A 285 18.32 -33.19 15.59
C LEU A 285 17.11 -33.83 14.91
N GLN A 286 16.24 -34.43 15.72
CA GLN A 286 14.93 -34.90 15.26
C GLN A 286 13.97 -33.71 15.24
N VAL A 287 13.38 -33.48 14.08
CA VAL A 287 12.41 -32.42 13.83
C VAL A 287 11.12 -33.01 13.28
N ARG A 288 10.00 -32.40 13.59
CA ARG A 288 8.71 -32.71 12.98
C ARG A 288 8.35 -31.60 12.03
N ILE A 289 8.17 -31.94 10.75
CA ILE A 289 7.60 -31.00 9.77
C ILE A 289 6.09 -31.04 9.96
N VAL A 290 5.50 -29.89 10.29
CA VAL A 290 4.06 -29.74 10.48
C VAL A 290 3.48 -28.90 9.34
N ASP A 291 2.80 -29.57 8.42
CA ASP A 291 2.16 -29.00 7.23
C ASP A 291 0.75 -29.58 6.97
N GLY A 292 0.08 -30.02 8.03
CA GLY A 292 -1.16 -30.80 7.98
C GLY A 292 -0.92 -32.29 8.17
N THR A 293 0.28 -32.78 7.88
CA THR A 293 0.82 -34.05 8.40
C THR A 293 2.00 -33.77 9.31
N SER A 294 2.19 -34.59 10.35
CA SER A 294 3.29 -34.42 11.29
C SER A 294 4.28 -35.55 11.11
N VAL A 295 5.42 -35.20 10.55
CA VAL A 295 6.34 -36.15 9.97
C VAL A 295 7.69 -36.00 10.66
N PRO A 296 8.20 -37.03 11.36
CA PRO A 296 9.53 -36.98 11.94
C PRO A 296 10.58 -37.00 10.84
N ALA A 297 11.61 -36.18 10.99
CA ALA A 297 12.75 -36.11 10.10
C ALA A 297 14.03 -35.75 10.85
N THR A 298 15.17 -36.19 10.33
CA THR A 298 16.48 -35.88 10.93
C THR A 298 17.21 -34.83 10.12
N VAL A 299 17.77 -33.82 10.80
CA VAL A 299 18.63 -32.81 10.16
C VAL A 299 19.98 -33.43 9.82
N ILE A 300 20.32 -33.53 8.53
CA ILE A 300 21.57 -34.16 8.04
C ILE A 300 22.60 -33.16 7.53
N GLY A 301 22.20 -31.92 7.30
CA GLY A 301 23.06 -30.89 6.73
C GLY A 301 22.54 -29.48 6.98
N ILE A 302 23.48 -28.53 6.95
CA ILE A 302 23.23 -27.10 7.04
C ILE A 302 23.75 -26.45 5.76
N SER A 303 22.87 -25.87 4.95
CA SER A 303 23.24 -25.11 3.76
C SER A 303 23.43 -23.63 4.11
N ARG A 304 24.24 -22.92 3.32
CA ARG A 304 24.23 -21.45 3.35
C ARG A 304 22.84 -20.93 3.01
N ASP A 305 22.47 -19.78 3.55
CA ASP A 305 21.23 -19.11 3.16
C ASP A 305 21.27 -18.78 1.65
N ALA A 306 20.21 -19.13 0.89
CA ALA A 306 20.18 -18.87 -0.55
C ALA A 306 20.07 -17.37 -0.88
N MET A 307 19.45 -16.60 0.01
CA MET A 307 19.14 -15.19 -0.19
C MET A 307 19.48 -14.39 1.06
N GLU A 308 20.07 -13.21 0.88
CA GLU A 308 20.35 -12.29 1.99
C GLU A 308 19.15 -11.35 2.19
N TYR A 309 18.29 -11.70 3.15
CA TYR A 309 17.10 -10.91 3.46
C TYR A 309 17.35 -9.76 4.46
N GLY A 310 18.52 -9.70 5.08
CA GLY A 310 18.97 -8.60 5.94
C GLY A 310 17.96 -8.21 7.03
N SER A 311 17.41 -6.99 6.95
CA SER A 311 16.44 -6.47 7.91
C SER A 311 15.09 -7.20 7.88
N LEU A 312 14.71 -7.81 6.74
CA LEU A 312 13.47 -8.57 6.60
C LEU A 312 13.53 -9.89 7.39
N SER A 313 14.68 -10.59 7.40
CA SER A 313 14.85 -11.79 8.22
C SER A 313 14.81 -11.47 9.71
N ARG A 314 15.50 -10.40 10.16
CA ARG A 314 15.45 -9.95 11.57
C ARG A 314 14.06 -9.53 12.03
N ALA A 315 13.24 -9.06 11.09
CA ALA A 315 11.84 -8.74 11.32
C ALA A 315 10.92 -9.98 11.34
N GLY A 316 11.42 -11.19 11.11
CA GLY A 316 10.61 -12.42 11.06
C GLY A 316 9.65 -12.48 9.88
N LEU A 317 9.91 -11.69 8.83
CA LEU A 317 9.08 -11.57 7.63
C LEU A 317 9.34 -12.67 6.62
N VAL A 318 10.61 -13.07 6.52
CA VAL A 318 11.03 -14.12 5.61
C VAL A 318 11.39 -15.32 6.43
N LEU A 319 10.72 -16.42 6.10
CA LEU A 319 10.92 -17.68 6.75
C LEU A 319 12.27 -18.25 6.31
N PRO A 320 13.11 -18.74 7.23
CA PRO A 320 14.28 -19.49 6.84
C PRO A 320 13.87 -20.76 6.11
N GLU A 321 14.74 -21.26 5.24
CA GLU A 321 14.42 -22.38 4.35
C GLU A 321 14.73 -23.72 5.02
N VAL A 322 13.84 -24.69 4.81
CA VAL A 322 14.10 -26.12 5.02
C VAL A 322 13.94 -26.84 3.69
N TYR A 323 14.92 -27.66 3.36
CA TYR A 323 14.94 -28.48 2.17
C TYR A 323 14.52 -29.90 2.55
N THR A 324 13.58 -30.47 1.79
CA THR A 324 13.17 -31.88 1.90
C THR A 324 13.45 -32.61 0.58
N PRO A 325 13.69 -33.93 0.59
CA PRO A 325 13.80 -34.70 -0.64
C PRO A 325 12.59 -34.49 -1.56
N TYR A 326 12.84 -34.38 -2.86
CA TYR A 326 11.79 -34.19 -3.86
C TYR A 326 11.04 -35.49 -4.12
N GLU A 327 9.76 -35.52 -3.75
CA GLU A 327 8.82 -36.57 -4.14
C GLU A 327 7.84 -36.00 -5.17
N PRO A 328 7.70 -36.62 -6.36
CA PRO A 328 6.85 -36.07 -7.41
C PRO A 328 5.37 -36.11 -6.99
N PRO A 329 4.70 -34.95 -6.82
CA PRO A 329 3.29 -34.93 -6.45
C PRO A 329 2.41 -35.39 -7.62
N ARG A 330 1.26 -35.99 -7.28
CA ARG A 330 0.28 -36.53 -8.26
C ARG A 330 -0.32 -35.45 -9.18
N SER A 331 -0.30 -34.19 -8.75
CA SER A 331 -0.79 -33.03 -9.50
C SER A 331 0.01 -31.78 -9.09
N GLY A 332 -0.14 -30.69 -9.85
CA GLY A 332 0.56 -29.43 -9.58
C GLY A 332 1.75 -29.18 -10.51
N ARG A 333 2.64 -28.28 -10.07
CA ARG A 333 3.80 -27.82 -10.85
C ARG A 333 5.09 -28.20 -10.15
N ALA A 334 6.13 -28.41 -10.96
CA ALA A 334 7.51 -28.51 -10.53
C ALA A 334 8.34 -27.50 -11.33
N PHE A 335 9.53 -27.21 -10.83
CA PHE A 335 10.48 -26.34 -11.50
C PHE A 335 11.76 -27.12 -11.76
N LEU A 336 12.25 -27.03 -12.98
CA LEU A 336 13.58 -27.46 -13.36
C LEU A 336 14.51 -26.27 -13.23
N LEU A 337 15.58 -26.42 -12.46
CA LEU A 337 16.69 -25.49 -12.41
C LEU A 337 17.81 -26.06 -13.26
N VAL A 338 18.23 -25.31 -14.27
CA VAL A 338 19.27 -25.73 -15.21
C VAL A 338 20.43 -24.76 -15.12
N ARG A 339 21.62 -25.27 -14.86
CA ARG A 339 22.86 -24.50 -15.02
C ARG A 339 23.39 -24.70 -16.43
N ALA A 340 23.72 -23.61 -17.11
CA ALA A 340 24.27 -23.64 -18.47
C ALA A 340 25.45 -22.66 -18.63
N HIS A 341 26.44 -23.01 -19.44
CA HIS A 341 27.63 -22.17 -19.69
C HIS A 341 27.31 -20.86 -20.46
N ASP A 342 26.20 -20.85 -21.20
CA ASP A 342 25.64 -19.67 -21.84
C ASP A 342 24.12 -19.71 -21.77
N ALA A 343 23.61 -19.55 -20.55
CA ALA A 343 22.20 -19.69 -20.23
C ALA A 343 21.29 -18.83 -21.11
N ARG A 344 21.75 -17.65 -21.55
CA ARG A 344 20.95 -16.72 -22.38
C ARG A 344 20.77 -17.20 -23.81
N THR A 345 21.75 -17.88 -24.40
CA THR A 345 21.61 -18.38 -25.78
C THR A 345 20.88 -19.72 -25.83
N VAL A 346 20.98 -20.52 -24.78
CA VAL A 346 20.40 -21.88 -24.75
C VAL A 346 18.99 -21.92 -24.13
N ILE A 347 18.52 -20.83 -23.50
CA ILE A 347 17.22 -20.78 -22.80
C ILE A 347 16.02 -21.27 -23.63
N ASP A 348 15.93 -20.87 -24.90
CA ASP A 348 14.84 -21.27 -25.79
C ASP A 348 14.93 -22.75 -26.17
N THR A 349 16.15 -23.27 -26.34
CA THR A 349 16.43 -24.69 -26.59
C THR A 349 16.05 -25.54 -25.39
N LEU A 350 16.37 -25.10 -24.17
CA LEU A 350 15.96 -25.77 -22.93
C LEU A 350 14.43 -25.77 -22.78
N ALA A 351 13.79 -24.63 -23.09
CA ALA A 351 12.33 -24.53 -23.07
C ALA A 351 11.69 -25.49 -24.09
N MET A 352 12.24 -25.61 -25.30
CA MET A 352 11.80 -26.56 -26.32
C MET A 352 11.94 -28.02 -25.87
N ALA A 353 13.09 -28.37 -25.30
CA ALA A 353 13.34 -29.72 -24.79
C ALA A 353 12.32 -30.10 -23.70
N ALA A 354 12.04 -29.18 -22.78
CA ALA A 354 11.03 -29.38 -21.72
C ALA A 354 9.60 -29.53 -22.28
N ARG A 355 9.24 -28.80 -23.35
CA ARG A 355 7.92 -28.92 -24.02
C ARG A 355 7.69 -30.30 -24.61
N SER A 356 8.72 -30.85 -25.26
CA SER A 356 8.63 -32.13 -25.97
C SER A 356 8.17 -33.27 -25.06
N ALA A 357 8.39 -33.17 -23.74
CA ALA A 357 8.04 -34.15 -22.72
C ALA A 357 6.52 -34.24 -22.41
N GLY A 358 5.66 -33.82 -23.34
CA GLY A 358 4.20 -33.99 -23.27
C GLY A 358 3.41 -32.77 -22.83
N GLN A 359 3.93 -31.54 -23.03
CA GLN A 359 3.23 -30.31 -22.65
C GLN A 359 2.47 -29.70 -23.83
N SER A 360 1.14 -29.50 -23.69
CA SER A 360 0.29 -28.81 -24.68
C SER A 360 0.38 -27.27 -24.58
N ARG A 361 1.04 -26.73 -23.54
CA ARG A 361 1.20 -25.28 -23.31
C ARG A 361 2.68 -24.89 -23.36
N PRO A 362 3.01 -23.67 -23.78
CA PRO A 362 4.40 -23.22 -23.80
C PRO A 362 4.95 -23.18 -22.36
N SER A 363 5.90 -24.07 -22.05
CA SER A 363 6.72 -23.90 -20.85
C SER A 363 7.56 -22.65 -21.03
N ARG A 364 7.24 -21.62 -20.25
CA ARG A 364 8.02 -20.39 -20.19
C ARG A 364 9.28 -20.69 -19.38
N ALA A 365 10.43 -20.37 -19.96
CA ALA A 365 11.70 -20.43 -19.28
C ALA A 365 12.10 -19.00 -18.88
N TRP A 366 12.76 -18.86 -17.74
CA TRP A 366 13.21 -17.58 -17.24
C TRP A 366 14.65 -17.71 -16.77
N MET A 367 15.43 -16.66 -17.01
CA MET A 367 16.72 -16.51 -16.33
C MET A 367 16.44 -16.22 -14.85
N ILE A 368 17.03 -16.99 -13.94
CA ILE A 368 16.87 -16.77 -12.50
C ILE A 368 17.43 -15.40 -12.11
N SER A 369 18.52 -14.95 -12.74
CA SER A 369 19.00 -13.57 -12.58
C SER A 369 17.96 -12.52 -12.92
N ASP A 370 17.13 -12.74 -13.95
CA ASP A 370 16.12 -11.76 -14.38
C ASP A 370 14.88 -11.80 -13.46
N LEU A 371 14.54 -12.97 -12.91
CA LEU A 371 13.52 -13.15 -11.87
C LEU A 371 13.91 -12.45 -10.56
N LEU A 372 15.18 -12.56 -10.17
CA LEU A 372 15.73 -11.99 -8.94
C LEU A 372 16.11 -10.51 -9.08
N ARG A 373 16.32 -10.04 -10.33
CA ARG A 373 16.54 -8.62 -10.59
C ARG A 373 15.31 -7.83 -10.13
N PRO A 374 15.49 -6.57 -9.67
CA PRO A 374 14.39 -5.69 -9.28
C PRO A 374 13.34 -5.40 -10.38
N ARG A 375 13.51 -5.94 -11.60
CA ARG A 375 12.67 -5.68 -12.77
C ARG A 375 11.35 -6.46 -12.72
N GLU A 376 11.27 -7.66 -12.15
CA GLU A 376 9.97 -8.29 -11.82
C GLU A 376 9.26 -7.59 -10.66
N ARG A 377 9.99 -6.80 -9.85
CA ARG A 377 9.36 -5.84 -8.93
C ARG A 377 8.81 -4.59 -9.64
N ALA A 378 8.90 -4.44 -10.96
CA ALA A 378 8.35 -3.27 -11.67
C ALA A 378 6.84 -3.10 -11.43
N ALA A 379 6.08 -4.18 -11.32
CA ALA A 379 4.69 -4.16 -10.84
C ALA A 379 4.59 -3.57 -9.41
N GLY A 380 5.49 -4.00 -8.51
CA GLY A 380 5.65 -3.42 -7.17
C GLY A 380 6.09 -1.96 -7.19
N VAL A 381 6.92 -1.51 -8.14
CA VAL A 381 7.35 -0.11 -8.29
C VAL A 381 6.20 0.79 -8.76
N ILE A 382 5.39 0.33 -9.71
CA ILE A 382 4.19 1.05 -10.14
C ILE A 382 3.16 1.10 -9.02
N ALA A 383 2.89 -0.04 -8.35
CA ALA A 383 1.98 -0.08 -7.21
C ALA A 383 2.45 0.87 -6.10
N TRP A 384 3.74 0.85 -5.78
CA TRP A 384 4.39 1.75 -4.81
C TRP A 384 4.28 3.24 -5.20
N ARG A 385 4.63 3.60 -6.44
CA ARG A 385 4.49 4.97 -6.96
C ARG A 385 3.03 5.42 -6.92
N GLY A 386 2.10 4.52 -7.20
CA GLY A 386 0.67 4.73 -7.04
C GLY A 386 0.28 5.04 -5.59
N VAL A 387 0.74 4.24 -4.63
CA VAL A 387 0.51 4.49 -3.18
C VAL A 387 1.08 5.85 -2.76
N GLY A 388 2.29 6.20 -3.18
CA GLY A 388 2.88 7.51 -2.92
C GLY A 388 2.06 8.66 -3.50
N LEU A 389 1.55 8.52 -4.73
CA LEU A 389 0.68 9.52 -5.37
C LEU A 389 -0.68 9.64 -4.65
N PHE A 390 -1.26 8.52 -4.20
CA PHE A 390 -2.48 8.53 -3.39
C PHE A 390 -2.28 9.19 -2.02
N ALA A 391 -1.15 8.96 -1.36
CA ALA A 391 -0.81 9.64 -0.12
C ALA A 391 -0.61 11.15 -0.34
N LEU A 392 0.10 11.56 -1.40
CA LEU A 392 0.28 12.96 -1.75
C LEU A 392 -1.06 13.65 -2.06
N THR A 393 -1.94 13.02 -2.82
CA THR A 393 -3.27 13.59 -3.13
C THR A 393 -4.15 13.67 -1.89
N ALA A 394 -4.14 12.65 -1.03
CA ALA A 394 -4.83 12.70 0.27
C ALA A 394 -4.37 13.88 1.12
N LEU A 395 -3.07 14.14 1.10
CA LEU A 395 -2.44 15.20 1.86
C LEU A 395 -2.78 16.60 1.35
N LEU A 396 -2.77 16.80 0.03
CA LEU A 396 -3.21 18.04 -0.60
C LEU A 396 -4.69 18.31 -0.32
N ILE A 397 -5.53 17.26 -0.35
CA ILE A 397 -6.94 17.35 0.03
C ILE A 397 -7.04 17.79 1.50
N ALA A 398 -6.35 17.11 2.43
CA ALA A 398 -6.32 17.49 3.85
C ALA A 398 -5.88 18.94 4.09
N ALA A 399 -4.81 19.37 3.43
CA ALA A 399 -4.33 20.75 3.53
C ALA A 399 -5.38 21.75 3.01
N SER A 400 -6.09 21.42 1.92
CA SER A 400 -7.17 22.26 1.39
C SER A 400 -8.38 22.32 2.33
N GLY A 401 -8.72 21.20 2.99
CA GLY A 401 -9.78 21.11 3.98
C GLY A 401 -9.47 21.97 5.22
N ILE A 402 -8.26 21.83 5.78
CA ILE A 402 -7.76 22.66 6.88
C ILE A 402 -7.77 24.14 6.49
N PHE A 403 -7.25 24.49 5.31
CA PHE A 403 -7.27 25.87 4.82
C PHE A 403 -8.69 26.43 4.72
N GLY A 404 -9.62 25.66 4.15
CA GLY A 404 -11.04 26.02 4.10
C GLY A 404 -11.65 26.20 5.49
N VAL A 405 -11.23 25.34 6.44
CA VAL A 405 -11.67 25.41 7.82
C VAL A 405 -11.23 26.67 8.54
N VAL A 406 -9.93 26.91 8.57
CA VAL A 406 -9.35 28.10 9.20
C VAL A 406 -9.87 29.36 8.53
N SER A 407 -9.87 29.43 7.20
CA SER A 407 -10.31 30.64 6.47
C SER A 407 -11.76 31.03 6.79
N GLN A 408 -12.67 30.08 6.85
CA GLN A 408 -14.06 30.38 7.19
C GLN A 408 -14.27 30.61 8.68
N SER A 409 -13.52 29.93 9.57
CA SER A 409 -13.60 30.17 11.02
C SER A 409 -13.23 31.62 11.31
N VAL A 410 -12.19 32.10 10.64
CA VAL A 410 -11.80 33.50 10.75
C VAL A 410 -12.82 34.42 10.06
N ALA A 411 -13.37 34.06 8.89
CA ALA A 411 -14.41 34.86 8.21
C ALA A 411 -15.75 34.95 8.98
N GLN A 412 -16.11 33.92 9.74
CA GLN A 412 -17.31 33.95 10.60
C GLN A 412 -17.04 34.73 11.89
N ARG A 413 -15.79 34.75 12.35
CA ARG A 413 -15.38 35.48 13.55
C ARG A 413 -14.84 36.86 13.24
N THR A 414 -14.75 37.31 11.98
CA THR A 414 -14.16 38.62 11.64
C THR A 414 -14.88 39.79 12.28
N THR A 415 -16.20 39.71 12.46
CA THR A 415 -16.99 40.71 13.20
C THR A 415 -16.68 40.67 14.70
N GLU A 416 -16.61 39.49 15.31
CA GLU A 416 -16.25 39.35 16.73
C GLU A 416 -14.80 39.76 17.00
N LEU A 417 -13.87 39.36 16.11
CA LEU A 417 -12.46 39.74 16.08
C LEU A 417 -12.31 41.25 15.90
N GLY A 418 -13.07 41.84 14.98
CA GLY A 418 -13.09 43.27 14.72
C GLY A 418 -13.59 44.07 15.92
N VAL A 419 -14.65 43.61 16.59
CA VAL A 419 -15.17 44.22 17.82
C VAL A 419 -14.14 44.09 18.95
N ARG A 420 -13.54 42.92 19.18
CA ARG A 420 -12.51 42.75 20.22
C ARG A 420 -11.29 43.63 19.98
N VAL A 421 -10.84 43.76 18.73
CA VAL A 421 -9.74 44.65 18.35
C VAL A 421 -10.13 46.12 18.52
N ALA A 422 -11.36 46.51 18.16
CA ALA A 422 -11.88 47.86 18.36
C ALA A 422 -12.01 48.24 19.85
N VAL A 423 -12.26 47.26 20.72
CA VAL A 423 -12.29 47.43 22.19
C VAL A 423 -10.87 47.37 22.81
N GLY A 424 -9.82 47.26 21.99
CA GLY A 424 -8.42 47.37 22.43
C GLY A 424 -7.68 46.04 22.64
N ALA A 425 -8.27 44.90 22.28
CA ALA A 425 -7.57 43.62 22.34
C ALA A 425 -6.48 43.53 21.25
N SER A 426 -5.28 43.05 21.62
CA SER A 426 -4.22 42.85 20.62
C SER A 426 -4.61 41.77 19.61
N ALA A 427 -4.55 42.10 18.31
CA ALA A 427 -4.88 41.17 17.22
C ALA A 427 -4.14 39.83 17.36
N ARG A 428 -2.88 39.88 17.85
CA ARG A 428 -2.02 38.71 18.11
C ARG A 428 -2.60 37.77 19.18
N ARG A 429 -3.18 38.32 20.27
CA ARG A 429 -3.79 37.52 21.34
C ARG A 429 -5.07 36.83 20.86
N VAL A 430 -5.88 37.50 20.03
CA VAL A 430 -7.10 36.90 19.50
C VAL A 430 -6.80 35.84 18.43
N LEU A 431 -5.85 36.09 17.53
CA LEU A 431 -5.30 35.09 16.61
C LEU A 431 -4.77 33.86 17.35
N GLY A 432 -3.99 34.08 18.42
CA GLY A 432 -3.40 33.01 19.21
C GLY A 432 -4.45 32.08 19.82
N MET A 433 -5.58 32.61 20.29
CA MET A 433 -6.68 31.79 20.81
C MET A 433 -7.34 30.93 19.73
N VAL A 434 -7.56 31.48 18.54
CA VAL A 434 -8.16 30.73 17.41
C VAL A 434 -7.21 29.63 16.95
N LEU A 435 -5.94 29.98 16.72
CA LEU A 435 -4.91 29.02 16.30
C LEU A 435 -4.69 27.93 17.35
N ALA A 436 -4.70 28.24 18.64
CA ALA A 436 -4.53 27.25 19.70
C ALA A 436 -5.65 26.19 19.70
N ARG A 437 -6.91 26.58 19.43
CA ARG A 437 -8.03 25.65 19.31
C ARG A 437 -7.88 24.72 18.12
N GLU A 438 -7.58 25.26 16.94
CA GLU A 438 -7.39 24.48 15.72
C GLU A 438 -6.15 23.55 15.83
N THR A 439 -5.08 24.03 16.46
CA THR A 439 -3.86 23.23 16.69
C THR A 439 -4.14 22.03 17.60
N LYS A 440 -4.96 22.20 18.66
CA LYS A 440 -5.36 21.09 19.54
C LYS A 440 -6.16 20.03 18.77
N LEU A 441 -7.09 20.44 17.92
CA LEU A 441 -7.89 19.54 17.09
C LEU A 441 -7.00 18.75 16.11
N ILE A 442 -6.10 19.45 15.41
CA ILE A 442 -5.15 18.85 14.46
C ILE A 442 -4.21 17.89 15.19
N ALA A 443 -3.67 18.28 16.35
CA ALA A 443 -2.80 17.42 17.16
C ALA A 443 -3.52 16.15 17.62
N ALA A 444 -4.79 16.26 18.06
CA ALA A 444 -5.59 15.10 18.43
C ALA A 444 -5.87 14.19 17.24
N ALA A 445 -6.17 14.75 16.07
CA ALA A 445 -6.39 14.00 14.83
C ALA A 445 -5.13 13.25 14.38
N ILE A 446 -3.97 13.90 14.47
CA ILE A 446 -2.67 13.32 14.16
C ILE A 446 -2.36 12.17 15.12
N ALA A 447 -2.54 12.36 16.43
CA ALA A 447 -2.31 11.34 17.44
C ALA A 447 -3.22 10.12 17.22
N CYS A 448 -4.53 10.36 17.05
CA CYS A 448 -5.51 9.31 16.78
C CYS A 448 -5.20 8.57 15.48
N GLY A 449 -4.95 9.28 14.37
CA GLY A 449 -4.61 8.69 13.07
C GLY A 449 -3.36 7.82 13.12
N THR A 450 -2.34 8.27 13.86
CA THR A 450 -1.10 7.50 14.08
C THR A 450 -1.37 6.20 14.84
N VAL A 451 -2.07 6.29 15.98
CA VAL A 451 -2.41 5.11 16.80
C VAL A 451 -3.27 4.14 16.00
N THR A 452 -4.32 4.60 15.33
CA THR A 452 -5.21 3.76 14.53
C THR A 452 -4.45 3.08 13.39
N THR A 453 -3.51 3.76 12.74
CA THR A 453 -2.76 3.18 11.62
C THR A 453 -1.77 2.14 12.10
N ILE A 454 -1.06 2.39 13.19
CA ILE A 454 -0.16 1.40 13.79
C ILE A 454 -0.97 0.17 14.22
N ALA A 455 -2.07 0.35 14.95
CA ALA A 455 -2.92 -0.74 15.42
C ALA A 455 -3.52 -1.54 14.25
N LEU A 456 -4.04 -0.86 13.22
CA LEU A 456 -4.64 -1.52 12.05
C LEU A 456 -3.57 -2.24 11.22
N THR A 457 -2.37 -1.67 11.09
CA THR A 457 -1.27 -2.34 10.38
C THR A 457 -0.81 -3.57 11.14
N GLN A 458 -0.72 -3.50 12.47
CA GLN A 458 -0.46 -4.64 13.35
C GLN A 458 -1.51 -5.73 13.24
N ALA A 459 -2.79 -5.35 13.16
CA ALA A 459 -3.90 -6.30 13.09
C ALA A 459 -4.07 -6.94 11.70
N MET A 460 -3.97 -6.16 10.62
CA MET A 460 -4.27 -6.61 9.26
C MET A 460 -3.05 -7.12 8.50
N PHE A 461 -1.86 -6.64 8.83
CA PHE A 461 -0.63 -6.96 8.11
C PHE A 461 0.44 -7.41 9.11
N ILE A 462 0.23 -8.58 9.71
CA ILE A 462 1.19 -9.22 10.64
C ILE A 462 2.61 -9.19 10.06
N GLU A 463 2.74 -9.35 8.75
CA GLU A 463 3.98 -9.26 7.99
C GLU A 463 4.58 -7.84 7.96
N VAL A 464 3.79 -6.81 7.60
CA VAL A 464 4.26 -5.41 7.56
C VAL A 464 4.53 -4.85 8.96
N ALA A 465 3.83 -5.37 9.96
CA ALA A 465 3.97 -4.99 11.37
C ALA A 465 5.17 -5.61 12.09
N ALA A 466 5.65 -6.76 11.60
CA ALA A 466 6.82 -7.44 12.15
C ALA A 466 8.13 -6.74 11.73
N LEU A 467 8.10 -5.99 10.62
CA LEU A 467 9.08 -4.94 10.47
C LEU A 467 8.82 -3.91 11.56
N SER A 468 9.88 -3.52 12.25
CA SER A 468 10.01 -2.23 12.92
C SER A 468 9.90 -1.05 11.93
N VAL A 469 8.99 -1.12 10.96
CA VAL A 469 8.69 -0.19 9.88
C VAL A 469 7.98 1.06 10.41
N ALA A 470 7.37 1.00 11.60
CA ALA A 470 7.20 2.19 12.42
C ALA A 470 8.55 2.62 13.03
N ARG A 471 9.61 2.72 12.21
CA ARG A 471 10.86 3.35 12.64
C ARG A 471 10.44 4.71 13.20
N PRO A 472 10.85 5.08 14.42
CA PRO A 472 10.45 6.36 15.00
C PRO A 472 10.73 7.52 14.03
N SER A 473 11.79 7.42 13.23
CA SER A 473 12.12 8.38 12.18
C SER A 473 11.05 8.52 11.07
N ILE A 474 10.44 7.42 10.59
CA ILE A 474 9.39 7.47 9.56
C ILE A 474 8.13 8.13 10.12
N VAL A 475 7.75 7.77 11.36
CA VAL A 475 6.63 8.39 12.06
C VAL A 475 6.91 9.88 12.26
N VAL A 476 8.09 10.24 12.76
CA VAL A 476 8.49 11.64 12.96
C VAL A 476 8.48 12.42 11.63
N GLN A 477 8.97 11.86 10.54
CA GLN A 477 8.95 12.50 9.22
C GLN A 477 7.52 12.71 8.70
N ALA A 478 6.65 11.70 8.82
CA ALA A 478 5.25 11.81 8.44
C ALA A 478 4.52 12.87 9.29
N LEU A 479 4.75 12.86 10.60
CA LEU A 479 4.21 13.86 11.54
C LEU A 479 4.72 15.27 11.21
N ALA A 480 6.01 15.43 10.94
CA ALA A 480 6.61 16.70 10.58
C ALA A 480 6.05 17.23 9.25
N LEU A 481 5.88 16.36 8.26
CA LEU A 481 5.26 16.72 6.99
C LEU A 481 3.82 17.19 7.19
N CYS A 482 2.98 16.37 7.84
CA CYS A 482 1.58 16.69 8.13
C CYS A 482 1.43 17.97 8.96
N GLY A 483 2.18 18.09 10.06
CA GLY A 483 2.19 19.28 10.91
C GLY A 483 2.69 20.52 10.16
N GLY A 484 3.70 20.35 9.30
CA GLY A 484 4.25 21.40 8.45
C GLY A 484 3.22 21.99 7.49
N MET A 485 2.46 21.18 6.75
CA MET A 485 1.44 21.74 5.85
C MET A 485 0.18 22.20 6.58
N ALA A 486 -0.22 21.53 7.66
CA ALA A 486 -1.33 22.00 8.48
C ALA A 486 -1.01 23.38 9.08
N GLY A 487 0.20 23.54 9.61
CA GLY A 487 0.73 24.81 10.09
C GLY A 487 0.88 25.84 8.98
N GLY A 488 1.39 25.45 7.81
CA GLY A 488 1.51 26.32 6.63
C GLY A 488 0.16 26.81 6.12
N ALA A 489 -0.84 25.93 6.00
CA ALA A 489 -2.20 26.27 5.60
C ALA A 489 -2.84 27.23 6.62
N GLY A 490 -2.69 26.95 7.92
CA GLY A 490 -3.15 27.83 9.00
C GLY A 490 -2.49 29.20 8.97
N ALA A 491 -1.17 29.24 8.79
CA ALA A 491 -0.40 30.49 8.70
C ALA A 491 -0.80 31.31 7.47
N LEU A 492 -1.00 30.68 6.31
CA LEU A 492 -1.41 31.35 5.08
C LEU A 492 -2.81 31.96 5.21
N ALA A 493 -3.77 31.19 5.75
CA ALA A 493 -5.12 31.67 6.01
C ALA A 493 -5.11 32.87 6.97
N THR A 494 -4.30 32.79 8.02
CA THR A 494 -4.14 33.82 9.04
C THR A 494 -3.47 35.10 8.49
N TRP A 495 -2.41 34.94 7.72
CA TRP A 495 -1.65 36.05 7.11
C TRP A 495 -2.50 36.86 6.14
N ARG A 496 -3.34 36.18 5.34
CA ARG A 496 -4.25 36.84 4.40
C ARG A 496 -5.24 37.78 5.09
N ILE A 497 -5.51 37.55 6.37
CA ILE A 497 -6.52 38.27 7.15
C ILE A 497 -5.90 39.43 7.92
N LEU A 498 -4.67 39.28 8.41
CA LEU A 498 -3.91 40.40 9.00
C LEU A 498 -3.68 41.56 8.02
N ARG A 499 -3.83 41.33 6.71
CA ARG A 499 -3.76 42.35 5.66
C ARG A 499 -5.11 43.04 5.36
N LEU A 500 -6.21 42.60 5.95
CA LEU A 500 -7.51 43.26 5.78
C LEU A 500 -7.61 44.46 6.72
N ASP A 501 -7.96 45.62 6.17
CA ASP A 501 -8.18 46.85 6.94
C ASP A 501 -9.40 46.67 7.88
N PRO A 502 -9.23 46.79 9.21
CA PRO A 502 -10.32 46.66 10.18
C PRO A 502 -11.49 47.60 9.87
N ALA A 503 -11.21 48.79 9.34
CA ALA A 503 -12.22 49.78 8.98
C ALA A 503 -13.03 49.37 7.73
N ALA A 504 -12.44 48.59 6.82
CA ALA A 504 -13.13 48.03 5.66
C ALA A 504 -14.00 46.82 6.02
N VAL A 505 -13.61 46.06 7.06
CA VAL A 505 -14.38 44.91 7.58
C VAL A 505 -15.66 45.37 8.27
N LEU A 506 -15.60 46.46 9.05
CA LEU A 506 -16.76 47.03 9.75
C LEU A 506 -17.78 47.73 8.83
N ARG A 507 -17.40 48.13 7.61
CA ARG A 507 -18.32 48.78 6.64
C ARG A 507 -19.07 47.82 5.72
N ARG A 508 -18.75 46.52 5.74
CA ARG A 508 -19.36 45.51 4.84
C ARG A 508 -20.69 44.93 5.33
N HIS A 509 -21.09 45.27 6.55
CA HIS A 509 -22.37 44.93 7.17
C HIS A 509 -22.93 46.20 7.80
#